data_AF-A0A5C2FRY6-F1
#
_entry.id   AF-A0A5C2FRY6-F1
#
_cell.length_a   1.000
_cell.length_b   1.000
_cell.length_c   1.000
_cell.angle_alpha   90.00
_cell.angle_beta   90.00
_cell.angle_gamma   90.00
#
_symmetry.space_group_name_H-M   'P 1'
#
loop_
_entity.id
_entity.type
_entity.pdbx_description
1 polymer ?
#
loop_
_entity_poly.entity_id
_entity_poly.type
_entity_poly.pdbx_seq_one_letter_code
_entity_poly.pdbx_strand_id
1 'polypeptide(L)'
;MKSLFDLDFRQFITPSIIKIVYILIMVLLAIGYLGLVITGFMADAMLGFLMLLIVGPLVSLVYLVLVRASLESLLAQIRTAENTTELVRLAGGIPPADGGYRPHPGNPPAPQQPQDPTANGGNNTPPANPYQK
;
A
#
# COMPACT_ATOMS: atom_id res chain seq x y z
N MET A 1 4.78 -16.84 14.16
CA MET A 1 3.66 -16.24 14.92
C MET A 1 4.04 -14.93 15.65
N LYS A 2 5.17 -14.27 15.33
CA LYS A 2 5.65 -13.04 16.03
C LYS A 2 5.37 -11.73 15.28
N SER A 3 5.01 -11.81 14.00
CA SER A 3 4.86 -10.65 13.12
C SER A 3 3.47 -9.99 13.15
N LEU A 4 2.48 -10.61 13.81
CA LEU A 4 1.11 -10.07 13.90
C LEU A 4 0.95 -9.03 15.03
N PHE A 5 1.97 -8.88 15.89
CA PHE A 5 2.03 -7.88 16.96
C PHE A 5 3.19 -6.89 16.76
N ASP A 6 3.61 -6.67 15.51
CA ASP A 6 4.60 -5.65 15.21
C ASP A 6 3.91 -4.28 15.03
N LEU A 7 3.87 -3.51 16.11
CA LEU A 7 3.31 -2.14 16.14
C LEU A 7 4.21 -1.12 15.41
N ASP A 8 5.35 -1.56 14.85
CA ASP A 8 6.34 -0.72 14.15
C ASP A 8 6.01 -0.55 12.65
N PHE A 9 5.04 -1.29 12.07
CA PHE A 9 4.63 -1.21 10.65
C PHE A 9 5.78 -1.25 9.63
N ARG A 10 6.96 -1.78 10.00
CA ARG A 10 8.17 -1.75 9.15
C ARG A 10 8.14 -2.72 7.98
N GLN A 11 7.23 -3.70 7.98
CA GLN A 11 7.12 -4.70 6.92
C GLN A 11 5.68 -4.88 6.48
N PHE A 12 5.40 -4.52 5.21
CA PHE A 12 4.10 -4.61 4.56
C PHE A 12 3.66 -6.07 4.35
N ILE A 13 3.22 -6.74 5.42
CA ILE A 13 2.51 -8.05 5.36
C ILE A 13 1.00 -7.82 5.07
N THR A 14 0.68 -6.62 4.59
CA THR A 14 -0.66 -6.06 4.44
C THR A 14 -1.61 -6.94 3.62
N PRO A 15 -1.26 -7.53 2.46
CA PRO A 15 -2.25 -8.28 1.68
C PRO A 15 -2.67 -9.62 2.31
N SER A 16 -1.80 -10.29 3.08
CA SER A 16 -2.14 -11.56 3.75
C SER A 16 -2.94 -11.38 5.03
N ILE A 17 -2.69 -10.30 5.79
CA ILE A 17 -3.37 -10.03 7.07
C ILE A 17 -4.83 -9.59 6.84
N ILE A 18 -5.12 -8.90 5.74
CA ILE A 18 -6.48 -8.42 5.40
C ILE A 18 -7.54 -9.54 5.46
N LYS A 19 -7.21 -10.75 4.98
CA LYS A 19 -8.15 -11.89 5.03
C LYS A 19 -8.46 -12.32 6.46
N ILE A 20 -7.46 -12.33 7.33
CA ILE A 20 -7.61 -12.69 8.75
C ILE A 20 -8.43 -11.62 9.46
N VAL A 21 -8.15 -10.34 9.20
CA VAL A 21 -8.90 -9.21 9.75
C VAL A 21 -10.37 -9.27 9.33
N TYR A 22 -10.67 -9.60 8.08
CA TYR A 22 -12.04 -9.79 7.62
C TYR A 22 -12.79 -10.85 8.43
N ILE A 23 -12.17 -12.03 8.60
CA ILE A 23 -12.76 -13.14 9.36
C ILE A 23 -12.97 -12.73 10.82
N LEU A 24 -12.01 -12.05 11.43
CA LEU A 24 -12.13 -11.55 12.79
C LEU A 24 -13.28 -10.55 12.94
N ILE A 25 -13.41 -9.59 12.03
CA ILE A 25 -14.51 -8.61 12.04
C ILE A 25 -15.86 -9.31 11.87
N MET A 26 -15.96 -10.26 10.93
CA MET A 26 -17.17 -11.10 10.73
C MET A 26 -17.58 -11.81 12.02
N VAL A 27 -16.63 -12.46 12.70
CA VAL A 27 -16.88 -13.16 13.97
C VAL A 27 -17.30 -12.18 15.06
N LEU A 28 -16.60 -11.04 15.19
CA LEU A 28 -16.93 -10.02 16.17
C LEU A 28 -18.33 -9.43 15.94
N LEU A 29 -18.70 -9.23 14.68
CA LEU A 29 -20.03 -8.76 14.29
C LEU A 29 -21.11 -9.78 14.65
N ALA A 30 -20.87 -11.08 14.41
CA ALA A 30 -21.80 -12.14 14.77
C ALA A 30 -22.00 -12.23 16.30
N ILE A 31 -20.93 -12.10 17.07
CA ILE A 31 -20.98 -12.06 18.54
C ILE A 31 -21.72 -10.80 19.01
N GLY A 32 -21.41 -9.63 18.44
CA GLY A 32 -22.06 -8.37 18.76
C GLY A 32 -23.56 -8.40 18.45
N TYR A 33 -23.94 -8.99 17.31
CA TYR A 33 -25.34 -9.23 16.95
C TYR A 33 -26.04 -10.10 18.00
N LEU A 34 -25.43 -11.20 18.42
CA LEU A 34 -26.00 -12.08 19.43
C LEU A 34 -26.18 -11.35 20.78
N GLY A 35 -25.19 -10.55 21.18
CA GLY A 35 -25.29 -9.71 22.38
C GLY A 35 -26.43 -8.67 22.30
N LEU A 36 -26.61 -8.05 21.13
CA LEU A 36 -27.68 -7.08 20.88
C LEU A 36 -29.07 -7.75 20.95
N VAL A 37 -29.20 -8.96 20.41
CA VAL A 37 -30.44 -9.75 20.52
C VAL A 37 -30.72 -10.14 21.98
N ILE A 38 -29.73 -10.67 22.70
CA ILE A 38 -29.89 -11.07 24.11
C ILE A 38 -30.31 -9.88 24.97
N THR A 39 -29.62 -8.74 24.84
CA THR A 39 -29.96 -7.52 25.58
C THR A 39 -31.36 -7.00 25.23
N GLY A 40 -31.77 -7.11 23.96
CA GLY A 40 -33.14 -6.82 23.54
C GLY A 40 -34.19 -7.67 24.27
N PHE A 41 -33.98 -9.00 24.33
CA PHE A 41 -34.87 -9.91 25.06
C PHE A 41 -34.84 -9.75 26.57
N MET A 42 -33.73 -9.27 27.15
CA MET A 42 -33.68 -8.95 28.58
C MET A 42 -34.51 -7.72 28.93
N ALA A 43 -34.70 -6.80 27.99
CA ALA A 43 -35.50 -5.59 28.19
C ALA A 43 -36.99 -5.87 27.97
N ASP A 44 -37.36 -6.44 26.82
CA ASP A 44 -38.75 -6.78 26.47
C ASP A 44 -38.81 -7.79 25.33
N ALA A 45 -39.82 -8.65 25.32
CA ALA A 45 -39.96 -9.68 24.28
C ALA A 45 -40.18 -9.09 22.88
N MET A 46 -40.98 -8.03 22.76
CA MET A 46 -41.23 -7.36 21.46
C MET A 46 -39.97 -6.65 20.96
N LEU A 47 -39.20 -6.01 21.85
CA LEU A 47 -37.89 -5.45 21.50
C LEU A 47 -36.90 -6.53 21.05
N GLY A 48 -36.86 -7.68 21.73
CA GLY A 48 -36.05 -8.83 21.33
C GLY A 48 -36.36 -9.31 19.91
N PHE A 49 -37.64 -9.47 19.57
CA PHE A 49 -38.06 -9.84 18.21
C PHE A 49 -37.74 -8.77 17.16
N LEU A 50 -37.91 -7.49 17.49
CA LEU A 50 -37.57 -6.39 16.59
C LEU A 50 -36.06 -6.37 16.28
N MET A 51 -35.23 -6.59 17.31
CA MET A 51 -33.78 -6.66 17.18
C MET A 51 -33.33 -7.89 16.38
N LEU A 52 -33.96 -9.05 16.58
CA LEU A 52 -33.65 -10.28 15.88
C LEU A 52 -34.08 -10.24 14.39
N LEU A 53 -35.28 -9.75 14.08
CA LEU A 53 -35.86 -9.90 12.75
C LEU A 53 -35.53 -8.73 11.81
N ILE A 54 -35.44 -7.52 12.35
CA ILE A 54 -35.33 -6.30 11.53
C ILE A 54 -34.00 -5.62 11.76
N VAL A 55 -33.74 -5.14 12.99
CA VAL A 55 -32.60 -4.26 13.26
C VAL A 55 -31.29 -5.01 13.10
N GLY A 56 -31.18 -6.19 13.68
CA GLY A 56 -29.95 -6.96 13.63
C GLY A 56 -29.52 -7.36 12.21
N PRO A 57 -30.40 -7.97 11.39
CA PRO A 57 -30.07 -8.29 9.99
C PRO A 57 -29.73 -7.05 9.18
N LEU A 58 -30.46 -5.95 9.38
CA LEU A 58 -30.19 -4.68 8.70
C LEU A 58 -28.82 -4.11 9.09
N VAL A 59 -28.52 -4.01 10.38
CA VAL A 59 -27.26 -3.47 10.91
C VAL A 59 -26.09 -4.36 10.47
N SER A 60 -26.23 -5.68 10.58
CA SER A 60 -25.18 -6.62 10.18
C SER A 60 -24.90 -6.55 8.69
N LEU A 61 -25.93 -6.49 7.83
CA LEU A 61 -25.76 -6.36 6.39
C LEU A 61 -25.03 -5.06 6.03
N VAL A 62 -25.46 -3.92 6.58
CA VAL A 62 -24.79 -2.63 6.34
C VAL A 62 -23.33 -2.68 6.77
N TYR A 63 -23.04 -3.22 7.95
CA TYR A 63 -21.66 -3.33 8.44
C TYR A 63 -20.81 -4.25 7.57
N LEU A 64 -21.34 -5.41 7.15
CA LEU A 64 -20.62 -6.34 6.26
C LEU A 64 -20.30 -5.71 4.90
N VAL A 65 -21.23 -4.94 4.33
CA VAL A 65 -20.99 -4.21 3.08
C VAL A 65 -19.89 -3.16 3.25
N LEU A 66 -19.94 -2.37 4.33
CA LEU A 66 -18.91 -1.37 4.63
C LEU A 66 -17.53 -1.99 4.85
N VAL A 67 -17.47 -3.09 5.61
CA VAL A 67 -16.23 -3.83 5.84
C VAL A 67 -15.67 -4.37 4.52
N ARG A 68 -16.55 -4.95 3.67
CA ARG A 68 -16.14 -5.44 2.34
C ARG A 68 -15.57 -4.30 1.48
N ALA A 69 -16.28 -3.18 1.36
CA ALA A 69 -15.82 -2.03 0.59
C ALA A 69 -14.49 -1.47 1.12
N SER A 70 -14.31 -1.43 2.44
CA SER A 70 -13.07 -0.95 3.07
C SER A 70 -11.88 -1.86 2.77
N LEU A 71 -12.08 -3.18 2.84
CA LEU A 71 -11.03 -4.15 2.54
C LEU A 71 -10.72 -4.21 1.04
N GLU A 72 -11.73 -4.08 0.18
CA GLU A 72 -11.55 -3.97 -1.27
C GLU A 72 -10.72 -2.72 -1.62
N SER A 73 -11.03 -1.56 -1.01
CA SER A 73 -10.25 -0.33 -1.18
C SER A 73 -8.80 -0.50 -0.70
N LEU A 74 -8.58 -1.10 0.47
CA LEU A 74 -7.23 -1.32 0.99
C LEU A 74 -6.42 -2.28 0.10
N LEU A 75 -7.04 -3.35 -0.38
CA LEU A 75 -6.40 -4.30 -1.28
C LEU A 75 -6.08 -3.68 -2.65
N ALA A 76 -6.96 -2.82 -3.16
CA ALA A 76 -6.73 -2.09 -4.40
C ALA A 76 -5.51 -1.17 -4.29
N GLN A 77 -5.36 -0.43 -3.18
CA GLN A 77 -4.21 0.44 -2.94
C GLN A 77 -2.88 -0.34 -2.93
N ILE A 78 -2.84 -1.49 -2.25
CA ILE A 78 -1.65 -2.36 -2.20
C ILE A 78 -1.31 -2.87 -3.60
N ARG A 79 -2.30 -3.39 -4.34
CA ARG A 79 -2.09 -3.89 -5.70
C ARG A 79 -1.59 -2.79 -6.64
N THR A 80 -2.07 -1.56 -6.50
CA THR A 80 -1.57 -0.42 -7.27
C THR A 80 -0.09 -0.12 -6.95
N ALA A 81 0.32 -0.22 -5.68
CA ALA A 81 1.72 -0.04 -5.30
C ALA A 81 2.63 -1.14 -5.85
N GLU A 82 2.18 -2.40 -5.83
CA GLU A 82 2.90 -3.54 -6.42
C GLU A 82 3.05 -3.36 -7.94
N ASN A 83 1.96 -3.06 -8.65
CA ASN A 83 1.98 -2.83 -10.09
C ASN A 83 2.89 -1.66 -10.49
N THR A 84 2.91 -0.58 -9.71
CA THR A 84 3.79 0.57 -9.99
C THR A 84 5.27 0.19 -9.85
N THR A 85 5.60 -0.61 -8.84
CA THR A 85 6.96 -1.12 -8.64
C THR A 85 7.41 -2.03 -9.79
N GLU A 86 6.50 -2.88 -10.28
CA GLU A 86 6.77 -3.76 -11.42
C GLU A 86 6.96 -2.97 -12.72
N LEU A 87 6.15 -1.95 -12.96
CA LEU A 87 6.29 -1.07 -14.13
C LEU A 87 7.66 -0.35 -14.15
N VAL A 88 8.13 0.15 -13.00
CA VAL A 88 9.47 0.77 -12.90
C VAL A 88 10.58 -0.24 -13.21
N ARG A 89 10.45 -1.47 -12.69
CA ARG A 89 11.40 -2.55 -12.96
C ARG A 89 11.44 -2.95 -14.44
N LEU A 90 10.28 -3.01 -15.10
CA LEU A 90 10.18 -3.31 -16.54
C LEU A 90 10.67 -2.15 -17.42
N ALA A 91 10.48 -0.90 -16.98
CA ALA A 91 10.96 0.29 -17.67
C ALA A 91 12.48 0.54 -17.54
N GLY A 92 13.23 -0.36 -16.88
CA GLY A 92 14.67 -0.23 -16.66
C GLY A 92 15.05 0.80 -15.58
N GLY A 93 14.07 1.30 -14.82
CA GLY A 93 14.29 2.22 -13.70
C GLY A 93 14.83 1.47 -12.48
N ILE A 94 15.84 2.05 -11.84
CA ILE A 94 16.44 1.52 -10.62
C ILE A 94 15.41 1.69 -9.49
N PRO A 95 14.99 0.61 -8.79
CA PRO A 95 14.06 0.74 -7.66
C PRO A 95 14.70 1.56 -6.53
N PRO A 96 13.91 2.31 -5.72
CA PRO A 96 14.42 3.03 -4.56
C PRO A 96 15.12 2.04 -3.63
N ALA A 97 16.42 2.26 -3.41
CA ALA A 97 17.32 1.32 -2.77
C ALA A 97 16.90 1.03 -1.32
N ASP A 98 16.63 -0.25 -1.03
CA ASP A 98 16.72 -0.79 0.31
C ASP A 98 18.21 -0.91 0.67
N GLY A 99 18.77 0.17 1.23
CA GLY A 99 19.97 0.21 2.08
C GLY A 99 21.34 -0.29 1.54
N GLY A 100 21.44 -0.82 0.32
CA GLY A 100 22.69 -1.38 -0.20
C GLY A 100 23.38 -0.45 -1.19
N TYR A 101 24.50 0.18 -0.78
CA TYR A 101 25.46 0.75 -1.73
C TYR A 101 25.89 -0.35 -2.71
N ARG A 102 25.50 -0.23 -3.99
CA ARG A 102 26.12 -1.00 -5.08
C ARG A 102 26.98 -0.07 -5.93
N PRO A 103 28.19 -0.48 -6.33
CA PRO A 103 29.02 0.28 -7.26
C PRO A 103 28.26 0.43 -8.58
N HIS A 104 28.09 1.66 -9.04
CA HIS A 104 27.53 1.94 -10.36
C HIS A 104 28.54 1.48 -11.43
N PRO A 105 28.13 0.72 -12.46
CA PRO A 105 28.95 0.54 -13.65
C PRO A 105 29.18 1.92 -14.27
N GLY A 106 30.43 2.32 -14.46
CA GLY A 106 30.79 3.64 -14.96
C GLY A 106 30.13 3.95 -16.31
N ASN A 107 29.81 5.23 -16.53
CA ASN A 107 29.30 5.70 -17.82
C ASN A 107 30.17 5.18 -18.96
N PRO A 108 29.59 4.65 -20.05
CA PRO A 108 30.35 4.36 -21.25
C PRO A 108 31.07 5.63 -21.72
N PRO A 109 32.30 5.52 -22.24
CA PRO A 109 33.06 6.68 -22.71
C PRO A 109 32.23 7.45 -23.75
N ALA A 110 32.19 8.78 -23.57
CA ALA A 110 31.44 9.66 -24.45
C ALA A 110 31.88 9.46 -25.92
N PRO A 111 30.96 9.55 -26.89
CA PRO A 111 31.33 9.52 -28.31
C PRO A 111 32.40 10.56 -28.57
N GLN A 112 33.53 10.14 -29.14
CA GLN A 112 34.58 11.07 -29.54
C GLN A 112 34.00 11.99 -30.61
N GLN A 113 33.84 13.28 -30.28
CA GLN A 113 33.47 14.30 -31.25
C GLN A 113 34.52 14.30 -32.37
N PRO A 114 34.11 14.43 -33.64
CA PRO A 114 35.06 14.54 -34.75
C PRO A 114 36.09 15.63 -34.45
N GLN A 115 37.36 15.26 -34.42
CA GLN A 115 38.45 16.21 -34.24
C GLN A 115 38.47 17.16 -35.43
N ASP A 116 38.20 18.44 -35.19
CA ASP A 116 38.41 19.49 -36.16
C ASP A 116 39.93 19.58 -36.45
N PRO A 117 40.38 19.35 -37.71
CA PRO A 117 41.80 19.39 -38.06
C PRO A 117 42.46 20.76 -37.87
N THR A 118 41.70 21.82 -37.55
CA THR A 118 42.21 23.19 -37.45
C THR A 118 42.49 23.66 -36.01
N ALA A 119 42.15 22.87 -34.98
CA ALA A 119 42.33 23.26 -33.58
C ALA A 119 43.77 22.99 -33.09
N ASN A 120 44.71 23.79 -33.57
CA ASN A 120 46.08 23.83 -33.06
C ASN A 120 46.12 24.55 -31.70
N GLY A 121 46.43 23.80 -30.64
CA GLY A 121 47.04 24.26 -29.39
C GLY A 121 46.49 25.54 -28.74
N GLY A 122 45.51 25.43 -27.85
CA GLY A 122 45.12 26.52 -26.95
C GLY A 122 44.27 26.01 -25.79
N ASN A 123 44.63 26.42 -24.56
CA ASN A 123 43.98 26.07 -23.29
C ASN A 123 42.45 25.92 -23.38
N ASN A 124 41.95 24.70 -23.20
CA ASN A 124 40.52 24.41 -23.05
C ASN A 124 40.07 24.74 -21.62
N THR A 125 39.81 26.01 -21.32
CA THR A 125 38.93 26.36 -20.20
C THR A 125 37.48 26.16 -20.65
N PRO A 126 36.68 25.32 -19.96
CA PRO A 126 35.26 25.19 -20.25
C PRO A 126 34.56 26.56 -20.15
N PRO A 127 33.60 26.88 -21.04
CA PRO A 127 32.87 28.14 -20.97
C PRO A 127 32.12 28.25 -19.62
N ALA A 128 32.20 29.43 -19.01
CA ALA A 128 31.57 29.72 -17.72
C ALA A 128 30.04 29.55 -17.80
N ASN A 129 29.49 28.83 -16.82
CA ASN A 129 28.06 28.53 -16.74
C ASN A 129 27.26 29.79 -16.31
N PRO A 130 26.37 30.36 -17.15
CA PRO A 130 25.65 31.60 -16.86
C PRO A 130 24.64 31.52 -15.71
N TYR A 131 24.35 30.32 -15.20
CA TYR A 131 23.28 30.07 -14.24
C TYR A 131 23.73 29.96 -12.77
N GLN A 132 25.01 30.23 -12.49
CA GLN A 132 25.49 30.34 -11.11
C GLN A 132 25.35 31.79 -10.62
N LYS A 133 24.25 32.11 -9.93
CA LYS A 133 24.12 33.27 -9.05
C LYS A 133 23.74 32.82 -7.65
#